data_AF-A0A9J7N407-F1
#
_entry.id   AF-A0A9J7N407-F1
#
_cell.length_a   1.000
_cell.length_b   1.000
_cell.length_c   1.000
_cell.angle_alpha   90.00
_cell.angle_beta   90.00
_cell.angle_gamma   90.00
#
_symmetry.space_group_name_H-M   'P 1'
#
loop_
_entity.id
_entity.type
_entity.pdbx_description
1 polymer ?
#
loop_
_entity_poly.entity_id
_entity_poly.type
_entity_poly.pdbx_seq_one_letter_code
_entity_poly.pdbx_strand_id
1 'polypeptide(L)'
;MSPAIAHSHARLILWCLTIGLGNCLLPDEIHELVQSVEAWRDCPEATMYQEYLKYCTSIFVENLQKLGNESDICLWPDASSTAMEPYNHLTLCLGIAANETNCKEMMLFNRFMLAIHRHFYSHCDTPPEKPKDAPKKIIASFVSLTTVTTLLAAGLLAGSDYIHRAS
;
A
#
# COMPACT_ATOMS: atom_id res chain seq x y z
N MET A 1 24.79 -17.53 -10.19
CA MET A 1 24.46 -16.55 -9.13
C MET A 1 24.75 -15.17 -9.68
N SER A 2 23.74 -14.33 -9.91
CA SER A 2 23.94 -12.99 -10.49
C SER A 2 24.61 -12.06 -9.47
N PRO A 3 25.64 -11.26 -9.82
CA PRO A 3 26.40 -10.43 -8.88
C PRO A 3 25.53 -9.40 -8.13
N ALA A 4 24.39 -9.00 -8.69
CA ALA A 4 23.44 -8.09 -8.05
C ALA A 4 22.78 -8.68 -6.78
N ILE A 5 22.51 -9.99 -6.78
CA ILE A 5 21.83 -10.69 -5.67
C ILE A 5 22.80 -10.81 -4.48
N ALA A 6 24.04 -11.20 -4.73
CA ALA A 6 25.07 -11.30 -3.69
C ALA A 6 25.37 -9.94 -3.01
N HIS A 7 25.30 -8.85 -3.78
CA HIS A 7 25.56 -7.50 -3.27
C HIS A 7 24.42 -6.98 -2.37
N SER A 8 23.16 -7.30 -2.68
CA SER A 8 22.01 -6.93 -1.85
C SER A 8 21.99 -7.71 -0.53
N HIS A 9 22.29 -9.02 -0.56
CA HIS A 9 22.40 -9.84 0.65
C HIS A 9 23.48 -9.35 1.62
N ALA A 10 24.68 -9.01 1.11
CA ALA A 10 25.77 -8.53 1.94
C ALA A 10 25.46 -7.16 2.58
N ARG A 11 24.72 -6.30 1.88
CA ARG A 11 24.28 -4.99 2.40
C ARG A 11 23.25 -5.12 3.52
N LEU A 12 22.25 -5.97 3.36
CA LEU A 12 21.23 -6.23 4.39
C LEU A 12 21.85 -6.77 5.68
N ILE A 13 22.67 -7.81 5.59
CA ILE A 13 23.31 -8.44 6.76
C ILE A 13 24.24 -7.44 7.49
N LEU A 14 25.06 -6.71 6.73
CA LEU A 14 26.03 -5.78 7.30
C LEU A 14 25.33 -4.59 8.00
N TRP A 15 24.19 -4.13 7.50
CA TRP A 15 23.41 -3.05 8.11
C TRP A 15 22.58 -3.49 9.33
N CYS A 16 22.01 -4.70 9.31
CA CYS A 16 21.35 -5.28 10.48
C CYS A 16 22.28 -5.34 11.71
N LEU A 17 23.52 -5.74 11.48
CA LEU A 17 24.54 -5.86 12.52
C LEU A 17 25.01 -4.51 13.06
N THR A 18 24.94 -3.43 12.28
CA THR A 18 25.43 -2.10 12.69
C THR A 18 24.42 -1.24 13.44
N ILE A 19 23.11 -1.46 13.29
CA ILE A 19 22.09 -0.50 13.76
C ILE A 19 21.32 -0.97 15.02
N GLY A 20 21.38 -2.25 15.40
CA GLY A 20 20.84 -2.70 16.70
C GLY A 20 19.35 -2.37 16.92
N LEU A 21 18.58 -2.24 15.84
CA LEU A 21 17.14 -2.01 15.84
C LEU A 21 16.44 -3.32 15.47
N GLY A 22 15.56 -3.78 16.36
CA GLY A 22 15.04 -5.15 16.40
C GLY A 22 14.10 -5.63 15.29
N ASN A 23 13.95 -4.93 14.17
CA ASN A 23 12.95 -5.25 13.14
C ASN A 23 13.53 -5.34 11.71
N CYS A 24 14.75 -5.84 11.55
CA CYS A 24 15.23 -6.18 10.21
C CYS A 24 14.99 -7.67 9.93
N LEU A 25 14.18 -8.00 8.92
CA LEU A 25 14.07 -9.37 8.43
C LEU A 25 15.45 -9.90 8.03
N LEU A 26 15.83 -11.05 8.58
CA LEU A 26 17.02 -11.74 8.13
C LEU A 26 16.79 -12.37 6.75
N PRO A 27 17.87 -12.62 5.97
CA PRO A 27 17.77 -13.32 4.69
C PRO A 27 17.02 -14.65 4.75
N ASP A 28 17.10 -15.35 5.88
CA ASP A 28 16.40 -16.62 6.12
C ASP A 28 14.88 -16.44 6.22
N GLU A 29 14.43 -15.32 6.79
CA GLU A 29 13.00 -15.01 6.94
C GLU A 29 12.38 -14.59 5.60
N ILE A 30 13.14 -13.86 4.76
CA ILE A 30 12.75 -13.58 3.36
C ILE A 30 12.65 -14.89 2.56
N HIS A 31 13.59 -15.81 2.78
CA HIS A 31 13.57 -17.12 2.13
C HIS A 31 12.32 -17.92 2.49
N GLU A 32 11.99 -17.97 3.79
CA GLU A 32 10.80 -18.66 4.29
C GLU A 32 9.50 -18.04 3.74
N LEU A 33 9.41 -16.70 3.72
CA LEU A 33 8.28 -15.98 3.15
C LEU A 33 8.04 -16.37 1.70
N VAL A 34 9.09 -16.37 0.88
CA VAL A 34 9.00 -16.75 -0.54
C VAL A 34 8.61 -18.21 -0.68
N GLN A 35 9.19 -19.12 0.11
CA GLN A 35 8.89 -20.55 0.02
C GLN A 35 7.45 -20.91 0.45
N SER A 36 6.82 -20.10 1.30
CA SER A 36 5.43 -20.32 1.75
C SER A 36 4.37 -20.28 0.63
N VAL A 37 4.71 -19.80 -0.57
CA VAL A 37 3.79 -19.66 -1.69
C VAL A 37 3.69 -20.97 -2.48
N GLU A 38 2.68 -21.81 -2.20
CA GLU A 38 2.53 -23.16 -2.83
C GLU A 38 2.02 -23.18 -4.30
N ALA A 39 2.40 -22.22 -5.17
CA ALA A 39 1.84 -22.07 -6.53
C ALA A 39 2.85 -22.14 -7.68
N TRP A 40 3.94 -22.89 -7.53
CA TRP A 40 5.00 -22.92 -8.55
C TRP A 40 4.68 -23.78 -9.78
N ARG A 41 3.58 -24.56 -9.75
CA ARG A 41 3.31 -25.61 -10.73
C ARG A 41 3.10 -25.07 -12.16
N ASP A 42 2.70 -23.81 -12.27
CA ASP A 42 2.35 -23.17 -13.54
C ASP A 42 3.43 -22.19 -14.05
N CYS A 43 4.61 -22.17 -13.39
CA CYS A 43 5.72 -21.26 -13.70
C CYS A 43 6.90 -22.07 -14.27
N PRO A 44 7.23 -21.92 -15.58
CA PRO A 44 8.28 -22.72 -16.21
C PRO A 44 9.67 -22.46 -15.59
N GLU A 45 9.91 -21.23 -15.13
CA GLU A 45 11.18 -20.82 -14.52
C GLU A 45 10.99 -20.47 -13.03
N ALA A 46 10.34 -21.37 -12.27
CA ALA A 46 9.99 -21.15 -10.86
C ALA A 46 11.18 -20.83 -9.96
N THR A 47 12.34 -21.44 -10.20
CA THR A 47 13.57 -21.20 -9.43
C THR A 47 14.08 -19.78 -9.64
N MET A 48 14.15 -19.30 -10.89
CA MET A 48 14.55 -17.92 -11.20
C MET A 48 13.52 -16.92 -10.66
N TYR A 49 12.23 -17.23 -10.77
CA TYR A 49 11.18 -16.38 -10.23
C TYR A 49 11.29 -16.23 -8.71
N GLN A 50 11.58 -17.32 -7.97
CA GLN A 50 11.86 -17.26 -6.53
C GLN A 50 13.03 -16.33 -6.19
N GLU A 51 14.12 -16.38 -6.95
CA GLU A 51 15.26 -15.46 -6.73
C GLU A 51 14.87 -14.00 -6.98
N TYR A 52 14.06 -13.73 -7.99
CA TYR A 52 13.50 -12.39 -8.19
C TYR A 52 12.58 -11.97 -7.05
N LEU A 53 11.74 -12.87 -6.52
CA LEU A 53 10.88 -12.54 -5.38
C LEU A 53 11.70 -12.18 -4.14
N LYS A 54 12.78 -12.90 -3.85
CA LYS A 54 13.71 -12.56 -2.76
C LYS A 54 14.31 -11.17 -2.97
N TYR A 55 14.77 -10.88 -4.19
CA TYR A 55 15.30 -9.56 -4.54
C TYR A 55 14.26 -8.44 -4.44
N CYS A 56 13.05 -8.64 -4.96
CA CYS A 56 11.99 -7.64 -4.85
C CYS A 56 11.59 -7.41 -3.39
N THR A 57 11.54 -8.48 -2.59
CA THR A 57 11.25 -8.39 -1.15
C THR A 57 12.34 -7.65 -0.40
N SER A 58 13.61 -7.88 -0.74
CA SER A 58 14.74 -7.22 -0.09
C SER A 58 14.68 -5.70 -0.28
N ILE A 59 14.41 -5.25 -1.52
CA ILE A 59 14.19 -3.83 -1.83
C ILE A 59 12.95 -3.27 -1.13
N PHE A 60 11.88 -4.06 -1.04
CA PHE A 60 10.67 -3.66 -0.33
C PHE A 60 10.94 -3.42 1.16
N VAL A 61 11.65 -4.31 1.85
CA VAL A 61 12.04 -4.15 3.25
C VAL A 61 12.90 -2.89 3.44
N GLU A 62 13.89 -2.67 2.57
CA GLU A 62 14.71 -1.44 2.59
C GLU A 62 13.86 -0.18 2.43
N ASN A 63 12.82 -0.21 1.60
CA ASN A 63 11.92 0.93 1.41
C ASN A 63 10.95 1.12 2.57
N LEU A 64 10.48 0.05 3.21
CA LEU A 64 9.68 0.15 4.43
C LEU A 64 10.45 0.80 5.57
N GLN A 65 11.74 0.49 5.71
CA GLN A 65 12.60 1.08 6.74
C GLN A 65 12.74 2.60 6.60
N LYS A 66 12.62 3.14 5.38
CA LYS A 66 12.67 4.59 5.13
C LYS A 66 11.42 5.34 5.62
N LEU A 67 10.31 4.63 5.86
CA LEU A 67 9.08 5.22 6.41
C LEU A 67 9.26 5.64 7.89
N GLY A 68 10.34 5.23 8.55
CA GLY A 68 10.73 5.71 9.87
C GLY A 68 10.00 5.00 11.01
N ASN A 69 8.67 5.10 11.08
CA ASN A 69 7.87 4.49 12.15
C ASN A 69 7.03 3.31 11.64
N GLU A 70 6.96 2.23 12.43
CA GLU A 70 6.23 1.00 12.06
C GLU A 70 4.73 1.26 11.86
N SER A 71 4.13 2.19 12.62
CA SER A 71 2.73 2.59 12.46
C SER A 71 2.40 3.17 11.09
N ASP A 72 3.40 3.75 10.41
CA ASP A 72 3.19 4.48 9.17
C ASP A 72 2.96 3.53 7.99
N ILE A 73 3.32 2.25 8.15
CA ILE A 73 3.01 1.19 7.18
C ILE A 73 1.50 0.94 7.07
N CYS A 74 0.74 1.20 8.13
CA CYS A 74 -0.72 0.99 8.15
C CYS A 74 -1.50 2.16 7.52
N LEU A 75 -0.82 3.24 7.15
CA LEU A 75 -1.44 4.39 6.50
C LEU A 75 -1.62 4.10 5.00
N TRP A 76 -2.75 3.48 4.66
CA TRP A 76 -3.19 3.28 3.27
C TRP A 76 -3.95 4.52 2.77
N PRO A 77 -3.83 4.95 1.51
CA PRO A 77 -3.81 6.38 1.24
C PRO A 77 -5.19 6.94 0.93
N ASP A 78 -5.59 7.88 1.78
CA ASP A 78 -6.19 9.14 1.34
C ASP A 78 -5.23 10.34 1.56
N ALA A 79 -4.00 10.16 2.09
CA ALA A 79 -3.20 11.27 2.64
C ALA A 79 -1.70 11.42 2.25
N SER A 80 -0.96 10.41 1.75
CA SER A 80 0.41 10.66 1.25
C SER A 80 0.87 9.66 0.17
N SER A 81 1.58 10.17 -0.84
CA SER A 81 2.23 9.37 -1.88
C SER A 81 3.43 8.57 -1.36
N THR A 82 3.96 8.93 -0.18
CA THR A 82 5.17 8.33 0.40
C THR A 82 4.91 6.95 1.02
N ALA A 83 3.77 6.75 1.68
CA ALA A 83 3.43 5.44 2.27
C ALA A 83 3.11 4.37 1.20
N MET A 84 2.64 4.78 0.02
CA MET A 84 2.41 3.89 -1.13
C MET A 84 3.68 3.48 -1.87
N GLU A 85 4.74 4.29 -1.80
CA GLU A 85 5.93 4.11 -2.63
C GLU A 85 6.54 2.70 -2.50
N PRO A 86 6.74 2.13 -1.28
CA PRO A 86 7.32 0.80 -1.14
C PRO A 86 6.48 -0.28 -1.81
N TYR A 87 5.15 -0.21 -1.63
CA TYR A 87 4.22 -1.16 -2.23
C TYR A 87 4.19 -1.05 -3.76
N ASN A 88 4.20 0.17 -4.30
CA ASN A 88 4.25 0.40 -5.74
C ASN A 88 5.58 -0.11 -6.35
N HIS A 89 6.70 0.10 -5.67
CA HIS A 89 7.99 -0.45 -6.10
C HIS A 89 7.99 -1.98 -6.09
N LEU A 90 7.40 -2.59 -5.05
CA LEU A 90 7.26 -4.04 -4.97
C LEU A 90 6.45 -4.59 -6.15
N THR A 91 5.24 -4.07 -6.40
CA THR A 91 4.38 -4.57 -7.48
C THR A 91 5.00 -4.38 -8.86
N LEU A 92 5.72 -3.27 -9.09
CA LEU A 92 6.48 -3.05 -10.32
C LEU A 92 7.62 -4.07 -10.49
N CYS A 93 8.39 -4.33 -9.44
CA CYS A 93 9.46 -5.33 -9.45
C CYS A 93 8.93 -6.73 -9.76
N LEU A 94 7.81 -7.10 -9.13
CA LEU A 94 7.11 -8.37 -9.38
C LEU A 94 6.60 -8.49 -10.82
N GLY A 95 6.11 -7.38 -11.40
CA GLY A 95 5.68 -7.33 -12.80
C GLY A 95 6.82 -7.58 -13.77
N ILE A 96 7.99 -6.99 -13.50
CA ILE A 96 9.21 -7.25 -14.28
C ILE A 96 9.63 -8.71 -14.13
N ALA A 97 9.71 -9.22 -12.89
CA ALA A 97 10.08 -10.61 -12.61
C ALA A 97 9.16 -11.61 -13.34
N ALA A 98 7.85 -11.38 -13.32
CA ALA A 98 6.86 -12.21 -14.00
C ALA A 98 7.03 -12.17 -15.53
N ASN A 99 7.46 -11.04 -16.08
CA ASN A 99 7.74 -10.92 -17.50
C ASN A 99 9.03 -11.64 -17.92
N GLU A 100 10.11 -11.50 -17.16
CA GLU A 100 11.40 -12.16 -17.43
C GLU A 100 11.35 -13.68 -17.31
N THR A 101 10.56 -14.19 -16.36
CA THR A 101 10.42 -15.64 -16.09
C THR A 101 9.24 -16.28 -16.82
N ASN A 102 8.45 -15.48 -17.53
CA ASN A 102 7.17 -15.88 -18.13
C ASN A 102 6.18 -16.49 -17.11
N CYS A 103 6.26 -16.07 -15.85
CA CYS A 103 5.39 -16.53 -14.75
C CYS A 103 4.32 -15.49 -14.43
N LYS A 104 3.35 -15.35 -15.35
CA LYS A 104 2.34 -14.28 -15.36
C LYS A 104 1.03 -14.64 -14.65
N GLU A 105 1.00 -15.78 -13.96
CA GLU A 105 -0.20 -16.27 -13.32
C GLU A 105 -0.67 -15.35 -12.18
N MET A 106 -1.89 -14.84 -12.30
CA MET A 106 -2.46 -13.91 -11.32
C MET A 106 -2.60 -14.57 -9.94
N MET A 107 -2.82 -15.90 -9.90
CA MET A 107 -2.90 -16.66 -8.65
C MET A 107 -1.56 -16.68 -7.89
N LEU A 108 -0.44 -16.75 -8.61
CA LEU A 108 0.90 -16.74 -8.00
C LEU A 108 1.20 -15.36 -7.40
N PHE A 109 0.93 -14.29 -8.16
CA PHE A 109 1.02 -12.92 -7.68
C PHE A 109 0.15 -12.68 -6.44
N ASN A 110 -1.13 -13.06 -6.49
CA ASN A 110 -2.07 -12.87 -5.38
C ASN A 110 -1.64 -13.59 -4.10
N ARG A 111 -1.11 -14.82 -4.21
CA ARG A 111 -0.62 -15.57 -3.04
C ARG A 111 0.64 -14.93 -2.45
N PHE A 112 1.56 -14.48 -3.29
CA PHE A 112 2.75 -13.77 -2.83
C PHE A 112 2.38 -12.46 -2.11
N MET A 113 1.50 -11.66 -2.71
CA MET A 113 1.03 -10.42 -2.06
C MET A 113 0.27 -10.70 -0.77
N LEU A 114 -0.50 -11.79 -0.69
CA LEU A 114 -1.14 -12.21 0.55
C LEU A 114 -0.12 -12.57 1.64
N ALA A 115 0.99 -13.22 1.29
CA ALA A 115 2.08 -13.51 2.23
C ALA A 115 2.72 -12.20 2.73
N ILE A 116 2.96 -11.24 1.84
CA ILE A 116 3.44 -9.89 2.21
C ILE A 116 2.47 -9.21 3.19
N HIS A 117 1.16 -9.20 2.89
CA HIS A 117 0.16 -8.61 3.78
C HIS A 117 0.10 -9.29 5.15
N ARG A 118 0.15 -10.62 5.20
CA ARG A 118 0.17 -11.37 6.46
C ARG A 118 1.43 -11.11 7.28
N HIS A 119 2.56 -10.88 6.63
CA HIS A 119 3.82 -10.67 7.33
C HIS A 119 3.95 -9.23 7.82
N PHE A 120 3.81 -8.25 6.93
CA PHE A 120 4.11 -6.84 7.22
C PHE A 120 2.91 -6.02 7.71
N TYR A 121 1.68 -6.47 7.44
CA TYR A 121 0.47 -5.68 7.72
C TYR A 121 -0.50 -6.40 8.66
N SER A 122 -0.09 -7.50 9.31
CA SER A 122 -0.96 -8.29 10.20
C SER A 122 -1.50 -7.50 11.40
N HIS A 123 -0.76 -6.50 11.85
CA HIS A 123 -1.16 -5.61 12.96
C HIS A 123 -2.02 -4.42 12.51
N CYS A 124 -2.19 -4.20 11.19
CA CYS A 124 -2.95 -3.07 10.68
C CYS A 124 -4.45 -3.35 10.78
N ASP A 125 -5.23 -2.30 11.05
CA ASP A 125 -6.68 -2.38 11.05
C ASP A 125 -7.20 -2.83 9.68
N THR A 126 -8.17 -3.75 9.68
CA THR A 126 -8.78 -4.22 8.45
C THR A 126 -9.59 -3.08 7.82
N PRO A 127 -9.31 -2.67 6.57
CA PRO A 127 -10.12 -1.68 5.90
C PRO A 127 -11.59 -2.13 5.85
N PRO A 128 -12.56 -1.21 5.97
CA PRO A 128 -13.95 -1.57 5.81
C PRO A 128 -14.17 -2.16 4.40
N GLU A 129 -14.87 -3.29 4.32
CA GLU A 129 -15.14 -4.04 3.07
C GLU A 129 -15.79 -3.17 1.98
N LYS A 130 -16.48 -2.10 2.39
CA LYS A 130 -17.13 -1.14 1.49
C LYS A 130 -16.91 0.29 2.01
N PRO A 131 -16.71 1.27 1.10
CA PRO A 131 -16.82 2.68 1.46
C PRO A 131 -18.16 2.88 2.17
N LYS A 132 -18.11 3.29 3.44
CA LYS A 132 -19.29 3.51 4.25
C LYS A 132 -19.63 4.99 4.18
N ASP A 133 -20.88 5.29 3.87
CA ASP A 133 -21.37 6.67 3.96
C ASP A 133 -21.09 7.25 5.35
N ALA A 134 -20.85 8.56 5.39
CA ALA A 134 -20.71 9.28 6.63
C ALA A 134 -21.93 9.02 7.55
N PRO A 135 -21.78 9.10 8.88
CA PRO A 135 -22.90 8.89 9.79
C PRO A 135 -24.09 9.79 9.43
N LYS A 136 -25.32 9.26 9.48
CA LYS A 136 -26.55 9.98 9.08
C LYS A 136 -26.68 11.38 9.67
N LYS A 137 -26.19 11.58 10.90
CA LYS A 137 -26.16 12.89 11.58
C LYS A 137 -25.29 13.90 10.84
N ILE A 138 -24.11 13.49 10.38
CA ILE A 138 -23.17 14.35 9.62
C ILE A 138 -23.79 14.73 8.27
N ILE A 139 -24.36 13.74 7.56
CA ILE A 139 -25.04 13.98 6.29
C ILE A 139 -26.21 14.95 6.48
N ALA A 140 -27.05 14.71 7.49
CA ALA A 140 -28.18 15.58 7.81
C ALA A 140 -27.75 17.02 8.12
N SER A 141 -26.67 17.19 8.91
CA SER A 141 -26.12 18.52 9.19
C SER A 141 -25.68 19.25 7.93
N PHE A 142 -24.89 18.60 7.05
CA PHE A 142 -24.43 19.22 5.81
C PHE A 142 -25.58 19.58 4.86
N VAL A 143 -26.55 18.66 4.67
CA VAL A 143 -27.70 18.90 3.81
C VAL A 143 -28.56 20.04 4.35
N SER A 144 -28.83 20.05 5.67
CA SER A 144 -29.62 21.11 6.30
C SER A 144 -28.93 22.47 6.19
N LEU A 145 -27.62 22.53 6.45
CA LEU A 145 -26.84 23.76 6.42
C LEU A 145 -26.88 24.36 5.02
N THR A 146 -26.52 23.57 4.00
CA THR A 146 -26.56 24.03 2.61
C THR A 146 -27.95 24.50 2.21
N THR A 147 -29.00 23.75 2.56
CA THR A 147 -30.39 24.11 2.24
C THR A 147 -30.80 25.43 2.89
N VAL A 148 -30.53 25.60 4.18
CA VAL A 148 -30.85 26.83 4.92
C VAL A 148 -30.09 28.02 4.34
N THR A 149 -28.80 27.86 4.03
CA THR A 149 -28.00 28.92 3.41
C THR A 149 -28.54 29.32 2.05
N THR A 150 -28.93 28.36 1.21
CA THR A 150 -29.54 28.64 -0.09
C THR A 150 -30.87 29.39 0.04
N LEU A 151 -31.74 28.97 0.97
CA LEU A 151 -33.02 29.65 1.20
C LEU A 151 -32.83 31.08 1.72
N LEU A 152 -31.88 31.29 2.63
CA LEU A 152 -31.55 32.62 3.14
C LEU A 152 -31.03 33.54 2.02
N ALA A 153 -30.11 33.04 1.18
CA ALA A 153 -29.57 33.80 0.06
C ALA A 153 -30.67 34.18 -0.95
N ALA A 154 -31.52 33.22 -1.33
CA ALA A 154 -32.64 33.47 -2.23
C ALA A 154 -33.63 34.49 -1.65
N GLY A 155 -33.94 34.39 -0.36
CA GLY A 155 -34.80 35.35 0.33
C GLY A 155 -34.22 36.76 0.36
N LEU A 156 -32.92 36.90 0.63
CA LEU A 156 -32.23 38.19 0.62
C LEU A 156 -32.20 38.83 -0.77
N LEU A 157 -31.91 38.04 -1.81
CA LEU A 157 -31.90 38.52 -3.20
C LEU A 157 -33.30 38.99 -3.63
N ALA A 158 -34.32 38.15 -3.43
CA ALA A 158 -35.69 38.51 -3.78
C ALA A 158 -36.19 39.73 -2.98
N GLY A 159 -35.81 39.84 -1.70
CA GLY A 159 -36.13 41.00 -0.87
C GLY A 159 -35.44 42.27 -1.34
N SER A 160 -34.16 42.19 -1.70
CA SER A 160 -33.39 43.30 -2.26
C SER A 160 -33.99 43.79 -3.58
N ASP A 161 -34.32 42.86 -4.50
CA ASP A 161 -34.94 43.20 -5.78
C ASP A 161 -36.32 43.85 -5.60
N TYR A 162 -37.10 43.37 -4.62
CA TYR A 162 -38.38 43.99 -4.29
C TYR A 162 -38.21 45.43 -3.80
N ILE A 163 -37.26 45.69 -2.90
CA ILE A 163 -36.98 47.04 -2.37
C ILE A 163 -36.51 47.96 -3.51
N HIS A 164 -35.59 47.50 -4.35
CA HIS A 164 -35.08 48.29 -5.50
C HIS A 164 -36.13 48.59 -6.56
N ARG A 165 -37.13 47.71 -6.74
CA ARG A 165 -38.21 47.93 -7.71
C ARG A 165 -39.34 48.80 -7.17
N ALA A 166 -39.43 48.96 -5.84
CA ALA A 166 -40.44 49.77 -5.17
C ALA A 166 -39.98 51.21 -4.87
N SER A 167 -38.68 51.51 -5.01
CA SER A 167 -38.10 52.87 -4.95
C SER A 167 -38.07 53.53 -6.32
#